data_AF-A0A7J6RDN8-F1
#
_entry.id   AF-A0A7J6RDN8-F1
#
_cell.length_a   1.000
_cell.length_b   1.000
_cell.length_c   1.000
_cell.angle_alpha   90.00
_cell.angle_beta   90.00
_cell.angle_gamma   90.00
#
_symmetry.space_group_name_H-M   'P 1'
#
loop_
_entity.id
_entity.type
_entity.pdbx_description
1 polymer ?
#
loop_
_entity_poly.entity_id
_entity_poly.type
_entity_poly.pdbx_seq_one_letter_code
_entity_poly.pdbx_strand_id
1 'polypeptide(L)'
;MPKVPHLFGRYLRNESAGHRRSWRKYVQTRYVMPKAMGQVPSAASQMALFHDDDYKRKYRMGVRNSMFRKVLKPFTTRRDFRSDMLNQTIHNLRVTNSALYAIEDKG
;
A
#
# COMPACT_ATOMS: atom_id res chain seq x y z
N MET A 1 27.32 25.58 -13.53
CA MET A 1 27.24 27.06 -13.50
C MET A 1 27.79 27.67 -14.78
N PRO A 2 27.07 28.60 -15.43
CA PRO A 2 27.56 29.29 -16.62
C PRO A 2 28.62 30.32 -16.26
N LYS A 3 29.67 30.41 -17.07
CA LYS A 3 30.78 31.39 -16.91
C LYS A 3 30.39 32.81 -17.31
N VAL A 4 29.21 32.99 -17.93
CA VAL A 4 28.76 34.26 -18.50
C VAL A 4 27.47 34.73 -17.81
N PRO A 5 27.40 35.97 -17.28
CA PRO A 5 26.31 36.41 -16.39
C PRO A 5 24.92 36.39 -17.02
N HIS A 6 24.79 36.74 -18.30
CA HIS A 6 23.49 36.80 -18.98
C HIS A 6 22.86 35.41 -19.21
N LEU A 7 23.66 34.34 -19.14
CA LEU A 7 23.18 32.95 -19.23
C LEU A 7 22.70 32.39 -17.89
N PHE A 8 22.95 33.10 -16.78
CA PHE A 8 22.58 32.67 -15.44
C PHE A 8 21.07 32.48 -15.29
N GLY A 9 20.27 33.40 -15.84
CA GLY A 9 18.81 33.30 -15.82
C GLY A 9 18.26 32.09 -16.61
N ARG A 10 18.94 31.66 -17.68
CA ARG A 10 18.58 30.45 -18.44
C ARG A 10 19.01 29.18 -17.71
N TYR A 11 20.17 29.21 -17.07
CA TYR A 11 20.69 28.13 -16.24
C TYR A 11 19.75 27.82 -15.06
N LEU A 12 19.33 28.84 -14.30
CA LEU A 12 18.38 28.68 -13.19
C LEU A 12 17.04 28.06 -13.64
N ARG A 13 16.55 28.43 -14.83
CA ARG A 13 15.32 27.83 -15.39
C ARG A 13 15.48 26.35 -15.73
N ASN A 14 16.63 25.96 -16.29
CA ASN A 14 16.89 24.57 -16.63
C ASN A 14 17.16 23.72 -15.39
N GLU A 15 17.91 24.24 -14.43
CA GLU A 15 18.23 23.58 -13.16
C GLU A 15 16.96 23.41 -12.31
N SER A 16 16.11 24.44 -12.20
CA SER A 16 14.81 24.34 -11.54
C SER A 16 13.85 23.37 -12.25
N ALA A 17 13.88 23.28 -13.58
CA ALA A 17 13.13 22.27 -14.33
C ALA A 17 13.64 20.83 -14.07
N GLY A 18 14.96 20.65 -13.97
CA GLY A 18 15.60 19.40 -13.56
C GLY A 18 15.23 18.99 -12.14
N HIS A 19 15.30 19.93 -11.20
CA HIS A 19 14.90 19.72 -9.80
C HIS A 19 13.41 19.42 -9.64
N ARG A 20 12.53 20.06 -10.43
CA ARG A 20 11.10 19.71 -10.47
C ARG A 20 10.85 18.28 -10.98
N ARG A 21 11.67 17.79 -11.92
CA ARG A 21 11.60 16.39 -12.40
C ARG A 21 12.17 15.40 -11.38
N SER A 22 13.22 15.78 -10.67
CA SER A 22 13.87 14.94 -9.65
C SER A 22 13.20 15.00 -8.27
N TRP A 23 12.32 15.98 -8.02
CA TRP A 23 11.43 16.02 -6.86
C TRP A 23 10.47 14.84 -6.96
N ARG A 24 10.95 13.70 -6.48
CA ARG A 24 10.36 12.39 -6.66
C ARG A 24 8.87 12.45 -6.31
N LYS A 25 8.06 12.29 -7.35
CA LYS A 25 6.66 11.86 -7.41
C LYS A 25 6.28 10.71 -6.43
N TYR A 26 7.27 10.09 -5.80
CA TYR A 26 7.16 8.92 -4.91
C TYR A 26 7.81 9.09 -3.53
N VAL A 27 8.39 10.26 -3.16
CA VAL A 27 9.20 10.35 -1.92
C VAL A 27 8.40 10.21 -0.63
N GLN A 28 7.12 10.58 -0.58
CA GLN A 28 6.31 10.30 0.61
C GLN A 28 4.87 10.03 0.23
N THR A 29 4.54 8.76 0.00
CA THR A 29 3.22 8.29 0.45
C THR A 29 3.44 7.78 1.87
N ARG A 30 3.04 8.57 2.88
CA ARG A 30 2.94 8.04 4.24
C ARG A 30 1.98 6.86 4.19
N TYR A 31 2.52 5.65 4.35
CA TYR A 31 1.71 4.47 4.49
C TYR A 31 1.01 4.58 5.85
N VAL A 32 -0.30 4.83 5.84
CA VAL A 32 -1.08 4.77 7.07
C VAL A 32 -1.38 3.29 7.30
N MET A 33 -0.75 2.71 8.33
CA MET A 33 -1.09 1.34 8.75
C MET A 33 -2.51 1.38 9.35
N PRO A 34 -3.49 0.63 8.81
CA PRO A 34 -4.87 0.70 9.30
C PRO A 34 -4.98 0.22 10.75
N LYS A 35 -4.31 -0.88 11.09
CA LYS A 35 -4.46 -1.53 12.40
C LYS A 35 -3.75 -0.80 13.55
N ALA A 36 -2.54 -0.29 13.32
CA ALA A 36 -1.78 0.42 14.35
C ALA A 36 -2.42 1.76 14.76
N MET A 37 -3.36 2.28 13.96
CA MET A 37 -4.02 3.57 14.16
C MET A 37 -5.46 3.43 14.69
N GLY A 38 -5.85 2.25 15.19
CA GLY A 38 -7.20 2.01 15.73
C GLY A 38 -8.32 2.07 14.70
N GLN A 39 -8.01 1.86 13.42
CA GLN A 39 -9.01 1.91 12.36
C GLN A 39 -9.87 0.65 12.41
N VAL A 40 -11.19 0.84 12.38
CA VAL A 40 -12.17 -0.26 12.45
C VAL A 40 -11.88 -1.26 11.32
N PRO A 41 -11.72 -2.55 11.64
CA PRO A 41 -11.47 -3.57 10.63
C PRO A 41 -12.63 -3.61 9.63
N SER A 42 -12.33 -3.90 8.37
CA SER A 42 -13.38 -4.06 7.36
C SER A 42 -14.25 -5.25 7.72
N ALA A 43 -15.55 -5.16 7.40
CA ALA A 43 -16.48 -6.28 7.54
C ALA A 43 -15.96 -7.54 6.82
N ALA A 44 -15.27 -7.34 5.69
CA ALA A 44 -14.65 -8.43 4.93
C ALA A 44 -13.54 -9.17 5.71
N SER A 45 -12.77 -8.46 6.55
CA SER A 45 -11.73 -9.07 7.38
C SER A 45 -12.29 -9.75 8.64
N GLN A 46 -13.48 -9.36 9.09
CA GLN A 46 -14.15 -9.99 10.24
C GLN A 46 -14.75 -11.36 9.89
N MET A 47 -15.08 -11.57 8.62
CA MET A 47 -15.67 -12.83 8.13
C MET A 47 -14.64 -13.78 7.51
N ALA A 48 -13.35 -13.47 7.60
CA ALA A 48 -12.29 -14.15 6.84
C ALA A 48 -10.93 -14.06 7.56
N LEU A 49 -9.92 -14.81 7.08
CA LEU A 49 -8.58 -14.79 7.69
C LEU A 49 -7.65 -13.82 6.97
N PHE A 50 -7.62 -12.58 7.42
CA PHE A 50 -6.87 -11.50 6.75
C PHE A 50 -5.54 -11.16 7.43
N HIS A 51 -5.27 -11.74 8.62
CA HIS A 51 -4.16 -11.33 9.46
C HIS A 51 -4.03 -9.80 9.41
N ASP A 52 -2.89 -9.22 9.04
CA ASP A 52 -2.66 -7.78 8.95
C ASP A 52 -2.92 -7.12 7.59
N ASP A 53 -3.38 -7.89 6.61
CA ASP A 53 -3.76 -7.39 5.29
C ASP A 53 -5.25 -7.11 5.17
N ASP A 54 -5.63 -5.90 5.61
CA ASP A 54 -6.96 -5.35 5.36
C ASP A 54 -6.95 -4.28 4.24
N TYR A 55 -8.14 -3.78 3.88
CA TYR A 55 -8.30 -2.67 2.94
C TYR A 55 -7.55 -1.44 3.42
N LYS A 56 -6.61 -0.98 2.59
CA LYS A 56 -5.75 0.16 2.91
C LYS A 56 -6.13 1.36 2.05
N ARG A 57 -6.10 2.56 2.61
CA ARG A 57 -6.32 3.80 1.85
C ARG A 57 -4.98 4.49 1.63
N LYS A 58 -4.66 4.82 0.39
CA LYS A 58 -3.50 5.65 0.04
C LYS A 58 -3.97 6.87 -0.75
N TYR A 59 -3.36 8.01 -0.48
CA TYR A 59 -3.49 9.18 -1.33
C TYR A 59 -2.37 9.15 -2.37
N ARG A 60 -2.72 9.38 -3.63
CA ARG A 60 -1.77 9.46 -4.74
C ARG A 60 -1.82 10.87 -5.29
N MET A 61 -0.66 11.51 -5.40
CA MET A 61 -0.52 12.79 -6.09
C MET A 61 -0.48 12.55 -7.61
N GLY A 62 -1.37 13.23 -8.32
CA GLY A 62 -1.41 13.30 -9.78
C GLY A 62 -0.36 14.27 -10.32
N VAL A 63 -0.14 14.22 -11.64
CA VAL A 63 0.88 15.03 -12.33
C VAL A 63 0.59 16.55 -12.21
N ARG A 64 -0.69 16.93 -12.08
CA ARG A 64 -1.14 18.32 -11.91
C ARG A 64 -1.35 18.71 -10.44
N ASN A 65 -0.64 18.05 -9.52
CA ASN A 65 -0.76 18.25 -8.07
C ASN A 65 -2.17 18.00 -7.50
N SER A 66 -3.01 17.25 -8.21
CA SER A 66 -4.32 16.82 -7.73
C SER A 66 -4.18 15.56 -6.87
N MET A 67 -4.88 15.52 -5.73
CA MET A 67 -4.81 14.38 -4.81
C MET A 67 -5.96 13.41 -5.08
N PHE A 68 -5.63 12.14 -5.34
CA PHE A 68 -6.60 11.09 -5.57
C PHE A 68 -6.53 10.04 -4.46
N ARG A 69 -7.68 9.68 -3.91
CA ARG A 69 -7.78 8.58 -2.94
C ARG A 69 -7.86 7.25 -3.70
N LYS A 70 -6.94 6.33 -3.41
CA LYS A 70 -6.96 4.95 -3.90
C LYS A 70 -7.19 3.98 -2.75
N VAL A 71 -8.18 3.12 -2.91
CA VAL A 71 -8.40 1.97 -2.02
C VAL A 71 -7.57 0.80 -2.55
N LEU A 72 -6.69 0.27 -1.72
CA LEU A 72 -5.93 -0.95 -1.98
C LEU A 72 -6.69 -2.12 -1.37
N LYS A 73 -6.97 -3.12 -2.21
CA LYS A 73 -7.61 -4.35 -1.79
C LYS A 73 -6.53 -5.36 -1.39
N PRO A 74 -6.73 -6.14 -0.31
CA PRO A 74 -5.82 -7.23 0.01
C PRO A 74 -5.92 -8.33 -1.06
N PHE A 75 -4.82 -9.01 -1.33
CA PHE A 75 -4.83 -10.19 -2.18
C PHE A 75 -5.41 -11.36 -1.40
N THR A 76 -6.53 -11.90 -1.87
CA THR A 76 -7.26 -12.98 -1.17
C THR A 76 -7.43 -14.17 -2.09
N THR A 77 -7.28 -15.35 -1.53
CA THR A 77 -7.59 -16.62 -2.19
C THR A 77 -8.61 -17.37 -1.35
N ARG A 78 -9.38 -18.28 -1.97
CA ARG A 78 -10.28 -19.17 -1.23
C ARG A 78 -9.64 -20.53 -1.12
N ARG A 79 -9.62 -21.10 0.09
CA ARG A 79 -8.99 -22.38 0.38
C ARG A 79 -9.79 -23.15 1.43
N ASP A 80 -9.60 -24.46 1.41
CA ASP A 80 -10.17 -25.38 2.38
C ASP A 80 -9.12 -25.68 3.45
N PHE A 81 -9.52 -25.66 4.72
CA PHE A 81 -8.65 -25.96 5.85
C PHE A 81 -9.19 -27.14 6.63
N ARG A 82 -8.38 -28.18 6.81
CA ARG A 82 -8.70 -29.26 7.73
C ARG A 82 -8.29 -28.82 9.14
N SER A 83 -9.23 -28.89 10.08
CA SER A 83 -8.95 -28.66 11.50
C SER A 83 -9.00 -29.99 12.24
N ASP A 84 -7.88 -30.43 12.79
CA ASP A 84 -7.82 -31.67 13.56
C ASP A 84 -8.60 -31.57 14.87
N MET A 85 -8.56 -30.39 15.52
CA MET A 85 -9.31 -30.15 16.76
C MET A 85 -10.82 -30.22 16.56
N LEU A 86 -11.33 -29.76 15.41
CA LEU A 86 -12.75 -29.83 15.08
C LEU A 86 -13.11 -31.12 14.30
N ASN A 87 -12.11 -31.92 13.95
CA ASN A 87 -12.20 -33.09 13.07
C ASN A 87 -13.07 -32.86 11.81
N GLN A 88 -12.99 -31.66 11.23
CA GLN A 88 -13.77 -31.26 10.06
C GLN A 88 -12.98 -30.35 9.12
N THR A 89 -13.40 -30.31 7.86
CA THR A 89 -12.85 -29.40 6.86
C THR A 89 -13.70 -28.14 6.79
N ILE A 90 -13.08 -26.99 7.02
CA ILE A 90 -13.67 -25.68 6.81
C ILE A 90 -13.48 -25.34 5.33
N HIS A 91 -14.57 -25.38 4.58
CA HIS A 91 -14.55 -25.16 3.14
C HIS A 91 -14.60 -23.68 2.75
N ASN A 92 -13.95 -23.36 1.64
CA ASN A 92 -14.08 -22.11 0.90
C ASN A 92 -13.78 -20.86 1.73
N LEU A 93 -12.87 -20.98 2.70
CA LEU A 93 -12.48 -19.89 3.57
C LEU A 93 -11.63 -18.89 2.79
N ARG A 94 -11.99 -17.61 2.88
CA ARG A 94 -11.21 -16.55 2.24
C ARG A 94 -10.02 -16.19 3.12
N VAL A 95 -8.82 -16.25 2.55
CA VAL A 95 -7.56 -16.07 3.28
C VAL A 95 -6.61 -15.19 2.49
N THR A 96 -5.86 -14.34 3.20
CA THR A 96 -4.79 -13.51 2.63
C THR A 96 -3.45 -14.23 2.68
N ASN A 97 -2.51 -13.85 1.82
CA ASN A 97 -1.18 -14.48 1.81
C ASN A 97 -0.43 -14.29 3.13
N SER A 98 -0.57 -13.13 3.79
CA SER A 98 0.03 -12.90 5.11
C SER A 98 -0.57 -13.81 6.18
N ALA A 99 -1.88 -14.09 6.12
CA ALA A 99 -2.50 -15.07 7.00
C ALA A 99 -2.00 -16.50 6.71
N LEU A 100 -1.77 -16.86 5.44
CA LEU A 100 -1.21 -18.17 5.10
C LEU A 100 0.20 -18.37 5.67
N TYR A 101 1.08 -17.37 5.51
CA TYR A 101 2.42 -17.44 6.10
C TYR A 101 2.36 -17.53 7.63
N ALA A 102 1.47 -16.77 8.28
CA ALA A 102 1.30 -16.85 9.72
C ALA A 102 0.72 -18.19 10.22
N ILE A 103 -0.02 -18.92 9.37
CA ILE A 103 -0.47 -20.29 9.66
C ILE A 103 0.71 -21.23 9.52
N GLU A 104 1.46 -21.16 8.42
CA GLU A 104 2.63 -21.98 8.16
C GLU A 104 3.71 -21.84 9.25
N ASP A 105 3.93 -20.62 9.75
CA ASP A 105 4.84 -20.34 10.86
C ASP A 105 4.41 -20.99 12.19
N LYS A 106 3.11 -21.29 12.36
CA LYS A 106 2.54 -21.85 13.59
C LYS A 106 2.31 -23.37 13.53
N GLY A 107 2.38 -23.98 12.34
CA GLY A 107 2.07 -25.38 12.09
C GLY A 107 0.58 -25.65 11.94
#